data_AF-A0A8B8HRJ2-F1
#
_entry.id   AF-A0A8B8HRJ2-F1
#
_cell.length_a   1.000
_cell.length_b   1.000
_cell.length_c   1.000
_cell.angle_alpha   90.00
_cell.angle_beta   90.00
_cell.angle_gamma   90.00
#
_symmetry.space_group_name_H-M   'P 1'
#
loop_
_entity.id
_entity.type
_entity.pdbx_description
1 polymer ?
#
loop_
_entity_poly.entity_id
_entity_poly.type
_entity_poly.pdbx_seq_one_letter_code
_entity_poly.pdbx_strand_id
1 'polypeptide(L)'
;MSKRIAQSSVNWAALAERVPAEQKASLAAFKVKSDGYLRRVLANPPELPKINWALYKQTIPIPGMVDTFQKQYEALKIPYPADTMTAKVDAQWVDIKKAIDAFVQSSNANIASFEKQIQETKAILPYEQMTMEDFKEAHPDIAIAPLDKPTFWPHDAEEQLDYVNPEKQAHSGH
;
A
#
# COMPACT_ATOMS: atom_id res chain seq x y z
N MET A 1 32.07 15.63 -1.45
CA MET A 1 31.20 15.75 -0.27
C MET A 1 30.17 14.63 -0.33
N SER A 2 30.26 13.68 0.59
CA SER A 2 29.28 12.59 0.71
C SER A 2 27.92 13.19 1.04
N LYS A 3 26.87 12.82 0.29
CA LYS A 3 25.49 13.26 0.55
C LYS A 3 25.05 12.77 1.92
N ARG A 4 25.20 13.58 2.96
CA ARG A 4 24.63 13.29 4.28
C ARG A 4 23.12 13.50 4.19
N ILE A 5 22.35 12.45 4.44
CA ILE A 5 20.89 12.57 4.57
C ILE A 5 20.63 13.12 5.98
N ALA A 6 20.52 14.44 6.07
CA ALA A 6 20.34 15.14 7.35
C ALA A 6 18.86 15.34 7.73
N GLN A 7 17.93 15.14 6.79
CA GLN A 7 16.51 15.39 6.99
C GLN A 7 15.67 14.34 6.24
N SER A 8 14.70 13.75 6.93
CA SER A 8 13.70 12.90 6.29
C SER A 8 12.76 13.79 5.47
N SER A 9 12.66 13.53 4.16
CA SER A 9 11.67 14.17 3.27
C SER A 9 10.32 13.45 3.28
N VAL A 10 10.14 12.44 4.13
CA VAL A 10 8.95 11.56 4.11
C VAL A 10 7.82 12.16 4.94
N ASN A 11 6.68 12.40 4.29
CA ASN A 11 5.45 12.79 5.00
C ASN A 11 4.76 11.55 5.59
N TRP A 12 5.12 11.23 6.84
CA TRP A 12 4.59 10.07 7.56
C TRP A 12 3.09 10.11 7.84
N ALA A 13 2.51 11.31 8.00
CA ALA A 13 1.09 11.48 8.26
C ALA A 13 0.25 11.10 7.03
N ALA A 14 0.63 11.61 5.86
CA ALA A 14 -0.02 11.30 4.58
C ALA A 14 0.08 9.80 4.22
N LEU A 15 1.15 9.13 4.64
CA LEU A 15 1.30 7.68 4.50
C LEU A 15 0.37 6.92 5.44
N ALA A 16 0.27 7.34 6.70
CA ALA A 16 -0.58 6.68 7.70
C ALA A 16 -2.07 6.74 7.35
N GLU A 17 -2.54 7.78 6.67
CA GLU A 17 -3.93 7.92 6.21
C GLU A 17 -4.31 6.94 5.10
N ARG A 18 -3.36 6.56 4.24
CA ARG A 18 -3.61 5.71 3.06
C ARG A 18 -3.42 4.22 3.34
N VAL A 19 -2.85 3.88 4.48
CA VAL A 19 -2.50 2.50 4.82
C VAL A 19 -3.69 1.76 5.45
N PRO A 20 -4.07 0.58 4.92
CA PRO A 20 -5.12 -0.25 5.51
C PRO A 20 -4.83 -0.60 6.97
N ALA A 21 -5.87 -0.84 7.78
CA ALA A 21 -5.74 -1.11 9.21
C ALA A 21 -4.72 -2.23 9.52
N GLU A 22 -4.77 -3.31 8.74
CA GLU A 22 -3.87 -4.48 8.86
C GLU A 22 -2.39 -4.14 8.69
N GLN A 23 -2.07 -3.10 7.92
CA GLN A 23 -0.69 -2.75 7.57
C GLN A 23 -0.12 -1.62 8.45
N LYS A 24 -0.92 -1.04 9.35
CA LYS A 24 -0.49 0.05 10.24
C LYS A 24 0.67 -0.36 11.15
N ALA A 25 0.66 -1.60 11.66
CA ALA A 25 1.73 -2.12 12.49
C ALA A 25 3.07 -2.19 11.73
N SER A 26 3.04 -2.65 10.48
CA SER A 26 4.22 -2.70 9.60
C SER A 26 4.76 -1.31 9.28
N LEU A 27 3.87 -0.34 9.01
CA LEU A 27 4.28 1.06 8.80
C LEU A 27 4.94 1.66 10.05
N ALA A 28 4.37 1.42 11.24
CA ALA A 28 4.94 1.89 12.49
C ALA A 28 6.35 1.30 12.72
N ALA A 29 6.51 -0.01 12.51
CA ALA A 29 7.81 -0.67 12.62
C ALA A 29 8.84 -0.12 11.61
N PHE A 30 8.41 0.17 10.36
CA PHE A 30 9.26 0.77 9.34
C PHE A 30 9.70 2.18 9.72
N LYS A 31 8.77 3.01 10.20
CA LYS A 31 9.06 4.37 10.68
C LYS A 31 10.11 4.36 11.80
N VAL A 32 9.95 3.49 12.80
CA VAL A 32 10.91 3.37 13.92
C VAL A 32 12.32 3.04 13.41
N LYS A 33 12.44 2.13 12.44
CA LYS A 33 13.74 1.80 11.82
C LYS A 33 14.32 3.01 11.09
N SER A 34 13.52 3.68 10.27
CA SER A 34 13.93 4.88 9.51
C SER A 34 14.43 5.99 10.42
N ASP A 35 13.66 6.35 11.45
CA ASP A 35 14.00 7.38 12.43
C ASP A 35 15.24 6.97 13.25
N GLY A 36 15.37 5.67 13.58
CA GLY A 36 16.55 5.12 14.25
C GLY A 36 17.84 5.29 13.44
N TYR A 37 17.80 5.05 12.13
CA TYR A 37 18.94 5.31 11.24
C TYR A 37 19.26 6.81 11.13
N LEU A 38 18.24 7.65 10.97
CA LEU A 38 18.42 9.10 10.90
C LEU A 38 19.09 9.62 12.18
N ARG A 39 18.64 9.18 13.35
CA ARG A 39 19.24 9.56 14.64
C ARG A 39 20.71 9.16 14.76
N ARG A 40 21.08 7.97 14.27
CA ARG A 40 22.50 7.52 14.22
C ARG A 40 23.35 8.38 13.28
N VAL A 41 22.80 8.75 12.12
CA VAL A 41 23.49 9.65 11.18
C VAL A 41 23.65 11.05 11.78
N LEU A 42 22.68 11.54 12.54
CA LEU A 42 22.73 12.84 13.22
C LEU A 42 23.70 12.84 14.42
N ALA A 43 23.78 11.75 15.16
CA ALA A 43 24.69 11.61 16.31
C ALA A 43 26.18 11.64 15.91
N ASN A 44 26.52 11.20 14.70
CA ASN A 44 27.88 11.22 14.20
C ASN A 44 28.21 12.58 13.54
N PRO A 45 29.37 13.19 13.85
CA PRO A 45 29.81 14.42 13.19
C PRO A 45 29.95 14.25 11.66
N PRO A 46 29.66 15.30 10.88
CA PRO A 46 29.82 15.26 9.41
C PRO A 46 31.28 15.24 8.97
N GLU A 47 32.20 15.73 9.81
CA GLU A 47 33.63 15.79 9.57
C GLU A 47 34.38 14.92 10.57
N LEU A 48 35.53 14.41 10.16
CA LEU A 48 36.46 13.74 11.06
C LEU A 48 36.85 14.72 12.20
N PRO A 49 36.95 14.25 13.46
CA PRO A 49 37.40 15.09 14.56
C PRO A 49 38.74 15.76 14.23
N LYS A 50 38.82 17.08 14.41
CA LYS A 50 40.05 17.85 14.17
C LYS A 50 41.05 17.51 15.28
N ILE A 51 42.15 16.85 14.92
CA ILE A 51 43.24 16.53 15.84
C ILE A 51 44.09 17.78 16.04
N ASN A 52 44.37 18.14 17.30
CA ASN A 52 45.26 19.26 17.61
C ASN A 52 46.73 18.83 17.49
N TRP A 53 47.25 18.81 16.27
CA TRP A 53 48.64 18.43 15.97
C TRP A 53 49.70 19.33 16.63
N ALA A 54 49.36 20.58 16.95
CA ALA A 54 50.28 21.54 17.58
C ALA A 54 50.65 21.13 19.01
N LEU A 55 49.68 20.64 19.78
CA LEU A 55 49.92 20.11 21.13
C LEU A 55 50.87 18.90 21.08
N TYR A 56 50.61 17.96 20.16
CA TYR A 56 51.42 16.74 20.03
C TYR A 56 52.85 17.01 19.58
N LYS A 57 53.06 18.03 18.72
CA LYS A 57 54.40 18.48 18.32
C LYS A 57 55.22 19.06 19.49
N GLN A 58 54.58 19.59 20.53
CA GLN A 58 55.26 20.14 21.71
C GLN A 58 55.61 19.06 22.73
N THR A 59 54.77 18.03 22.87
CA THR A 59 54.96 16.96 23.88
C THR A 59 55.80 15.78 23.41
N ILE A 60 55.89 15.54 22.09
CA ILE A 60 56.59 14.37 21.55
C ILE A 60 58.05 14.75 21.24
N PRO A 61 59.04 14.12 21.88
CA PRO A 61 60.45 14.48 21.72
C PRO A 61 61.08 13.94 20.41
N ILE A 62 60.36 13.11 19.65
CA ILE A 62 60.84 12.50 18.40
C ILE A 62 60.54 13.46 17.22
N PRO A 63 61.57 14.06 16.59
CA PRO A 63 61.38 14.97 15.46
C PRO A 63 60.78 14.25 14.26
N GLY A 64 59.79 14.86 13.60
CA GLY A 64 59.22 14.37 12.34
C GLY A 64 58.18 13.25 12.42
N MET A 65 58.00 12.60 13.59
CA MET A 65 56.99 11.54 13.77
C MET A 65 55.56 12.10 13.70
N VAL A 66 55.30 13.27 14.29
CA VAL A 66 53.96 13.89 14.27
C VAL A 66 53.59 14.37 12.85
N ASP A 67 54.58 14.82 12.07
CA ASP A 67 54.38 15.25 10.68
C ASP A 67 54.04 14.08 9.74
N THR A 68 54.63 12.90 9.94
CA THR A 68 54.29 11.71 9.15
C THR A 68 52.89 11.22 9.45
N PHE A 69 52.46 11.21 10.72
CA PHE A 69 51.09 10.85 11.09
C PHE A 69 50.06 11.87 10.61
N GLN A 70 50.37 13.16 10.68
CA GLN A 70 49.49 14.21 10.13
C GLN A 70 49.25 13.97 8.63
N LYS A 71 50.32 13.75 7.85
CA LYS A 71 50.23 13.48 6.41
C LYS A 71 49.42 12.22 6.11
N GLN A 72 49.62 11.14 6.86
CA GLN A 72 48.87 9.89 6.67
C GLN A 72 47.39 10.03 7.02
N TYR A 73 47.07 10.79 8.08
CA TYR A 73 45.68 11.05 8.48
C TYR A 73 44.94 11.91 7.45
N GLU A 74 45.58 12.96 6.92
CA GLU A 74 45.01 13.81 5.87
C GLU A 74 44.87 13.07 4.52
N ALA A 75 45.74 12.09 4.25
CA ALA A 75 45.67 11.24 3.06
C ALA A 75 44.57 10.17 3.14
N LEU A 76 44.09 9.83 4.33
CA LEU A 76 43.07 8.80 4.52
C LEU A 76 41.70 9.30 4.04
N LYS A 77 41.25 8.78 2.89
CA LYS A 77 39.89 9.00 2.39
C LYS A 77 39.02 7.80 2.72
N ILE A 78 37.98 8.00 3.53
CA ILE A 78 37.00 6.96 3.82
C ILE A 78 36.06 6.82 2.60
N PRO A 79 36.03 5.66 1.92
CA PRO A 79 35.14 5.45 0.78
C PRO A 79 33.67 5.43 1.24
N TYR A 80 32.81 6.03 0.43
CA TYR A 80 31.36 5.95 0.65
C TYR A 80 30.87 4.53 0.34
N PRO A 81 29.97 3.94 1.15
CA PRO A 81 29.42 2.63 0.87
C PRO A 81 28.72 2.61 -0.49
N ALA A 82 28.93 1.53 -1.26
CA ALA A 82 28.24 1.32 -2.52
C ALA A 82 26.75 1.05 -2.27
N ASP A 83 25.90 1.61 -3.12
CA ASP A 83 24.46 1.34 -3.09
C ASP A 83 24.17 0.01 -3.81
N THR A 84 23.61 -0.94 -3.07
CA THR A 84 23.28 -2.29 -3.56
C THR A 84 21.79 -2.57 -3.55
N MET A 85 20.96 -1.64 -3.06
CA MET A 85 19.55 -1.90 -2.75
C MET A 85 18.59 -1.10 -3.62
N THR A 86 18.99 0.05 -4.16
CA THR A 86 18.11 0.87 -5.02
C THR A 86 17.57 0.10 -6.22
N ALA A 87 18.41 -0.68 -6.92
CA ALA A 87 17.96 -1.49 -8.05
C ALA A 87 16.89 -2.53 -7.68
N LYS A 88 16.92 -3.06 -6.45
CA LYS A 88 15.91 -4.03 -5.97
C LYS A 88 14.58 -3.34 -5.64
N VAL A 89 14.64 -2.13 -5.09
CA VAL A 89 13.45 -1.31 -4.80
C VAL A 89 12.78 -0.89 -6.09
N ASP A 90 13.55 -0.48 -7.10
CA ASP A 90 13.03 -0.10 -8.42
C ASP A 90 12.33 -1.28 -9.11
N ALA A 91 12.88 -2.50 -9.01
CA ALA A 91 12.25 -3.70 -9.52
C ALA A 91 10.89 -3.98 -8.84
N GLN A 92 10.84 -3.89 -7.50
CA GLN A 92 9.58 -4.04 -6.75
C GLN A 92 8.55 -2.98 -7.14
N TRP A 93 9.00 -1.74 -7.37
CA TRP A 93 8.13 -0.65 -7.80
C TRP A 93 7.46 -0.93 -9.15
N VAL A 94 8.20 -1.49 -10.11
CA VAL A 94 7.67 -1.86 -11.43
C VAL A 94 6.54 -2.90 -11.30
N ASP A 95 6.70 -3.90 -10.44
CA ASP A 95 5.69 -4.93 -10.26
C ASP A 95 4.45 -4.43 -9.53
N ILE A 96 4.64 -3.61 -8.49
CA ILE A 96 3.53 -2.96 -7.76
C ILE A 96 2.75 -2.04 -8.71
N LYS A 97 3.44 -1.29 -9.59
CA LYS A 97 2.79 -0.40 -10.56
C LYS A 97 1.84 -1.16 -11.48
N LYS A 98 2.23 -2.34 -11.98
CA LYS A 98 1.35 -3.19 -12.80
C LYS A 98 0.08 -3.58 -12.04
N ALA A 99 0.21 -3.96 -10.77
CA ALA A 99 -0.93 -4.31 -9.93
C ALA A 99 -1.87 -3.11 -9.69
N ILE A 100 -1.30 -1.91 -9.49
CA ILE A 100 -2.07 -0.66 -9.37
C ILE A 100 -2.82 -0.36 -10.67
N ASP A 101 -2.14 -0.45 -11.83
CA ASP A 101 -2.76 -0.16 -13.12
C ASP A 101 -3.93 -1.14 -13.40
N ALA A 102 -3.77 -2.42 -13.10
CA ALA A 102 -4.83 -3.43 -13.19
C ALA A 102 -6.01 -3.16 -12.24
N PHE A 103 -5.72 -2.73 -11.01
CA PHE A 103 -6.75 -2.35 -10.04
C PHE A 103 -7.55 -1.12 -10.49
N VAL A 104 -6.88 -0.11 -11.05
CA VAL A 104 -7.54 1.09 -11.60
C VAL A 104 -8.45 0.71 -12.78
N GLN A 105 -7.98 -0.13 -13.69
CA GLN A 105 -8.77 -0.58 -14.84
C GLN A 105 -10.03 -1.34 -14.40
N SER A 106 -9.89 -2.31 -13.49
CA SER A 106 -11.03 -3.06 -12.96
C SER A 106 -12.01 -2.18 -12.18
N SER A 107 -11.50 -1.24 -11.38
CA SER A 107 -12.34 -0.29 -10.64
C SER A 107 -13.14 0.62 -11.58
N ASN A 108 -12.52 1.15 -12.64
CA ASN A 108 -13.22 1.98 -13.63
C ASN A 108 -14.29 1.18 -14.39
N ALA A 109 -14.04 -0.08 -14.73
CA ALA A 109 -15.04 -0.95 -15.34
C ALA A 109 -16.24 -1.19 -14.40
N ASN A 110 -15.97 -1.42 -13.11
CA ASN A 110 -17.01 -1.58 -12.10
C ASN A 110 -17.83 -0.29 -11.92
N ILE A 111 -17.19 0.87 -11.86
CA ILE A 111 -17.87 2.17 -11.77
C ILE A 111 -18.83 2.35 -12.96
N ALA A 112 -18.37 2.09 -14.19
CA ALA A 112 -19.22 2.19 -15.37
C ALA A 112 -20.43 1.24 -15.31
N SER A 113 -20.23 0.00 -14.82
CA SER A 113 -21.32 -0.96 -14.62
C SER A 113 -22.33 -0.47 -13.58
N PHE A 114 -21.86 0.01 -12.43
CA PHE A 114 -22.72 0.53 -11.37
C PHE A 114 -23.46 1.81 -11.78
N GLU A 115 -22.82 2.70 -12.54
CA GLU A 115 -23.48 3.89 -13.08
C GLU A 115 -24.62 3.51 -14.03
N LYS A 116 -24.45 2.48 -14.88
CA LYS A 116 -25.52 1.95 -15.72
C LYS A 116 -26.68 1.41 -14.88
N GLN A 117 -26.39 0.60 -13.86
CA GLN A 117 -27.42 0.07 -12.95
C GLN A 117 -28.17 1.17 -12.20
N ILE A 118 -27.48 2.23 -11.77
CA ILE A 118 -28.11 3.40 -11.13
C ILE A 118 -29.03 4.12 -12.11
N GLN A 119 -28.62 4.27 -13.37
CA GLN A 119 -29.46 4.91 -14.40
C GLN A 119 -30.70 4.07 -14.71
N GLU A 120 -30.55 2.75 -14.85
CA GLU A 120 -31.65 1.82 -15.04
C GLU A 120 -32.63 1.89 -13.86
N THR A 121 -32.12 1.82 -12.63
CA THR A 121 -32.95 1.92 -11.41
C THR A 121 -33.70 3.25 -11.32
N LYS A 122 -33.07 4.37 -11.73
CA LYS A 122 -33.72 5.69 -11.77
C LYS A 122 -34.76 5.83 -12.87
N ALA A 123 -34.65 5.05 -13.95
CA ALA A 123 -35.61 5.06 -15.05
C ALA A 123 -36.87 4.25 -14.73
N ILE A 124 -36.80 3.32 -13.77
CA ILE A 124 -37.97 2.56 -13.30
C ILE A 124 -38.94 3.49 -12.57
N LEU A 125 -40.24 3.30 -12.83
CA LEU A 125 -41.31 4.02 -12.16
C LEU A 125 -41.26 3.75 -10.65
N PRO A 126 -41.56 4.74 -9.79
CA PRO A 126 -41.66 4.48 -8.35
C PRO A 126 -42.60 3.31 -8.07
N TYR A 127 -42.17 2.40 -7.18
CA TYR A 127 -42.90 1.17 -6.87
C TYR A 127 -44.36 1.38 -6.46
N GLU A 128 -44.70 2.52 -5.85
CA GLU A 128 -46.07 2.87 -5.45
C GLU A 128 -47.02 3.09 -6.65
N GLN A 129 -46.47 3.38 -7.83
CA GLN A 129 -47.22 3.68 -9.05
C GLN A 129 -47.04 2.59 -10.12
N MET A 130 -46.22 1.58 -9.85
CA MET A 130 -45.87 0.52 -10.78
C MET A 130 -46.93 -0.58 -10.80
N THR A 131 -47.40 -0.95 -11.98
CA THR A 131 -48.31 -2.10 -12.16
C THR A 131 -47.52 -3.41 -12.16
N MET A 132 -48.22 -4.55 -12.03
CA MET A 132 -47.55 -5.85 -12.04
C MET A 132 -46.98 -6.18 -13.43
N GLU A 133 -47.60 -5.63 -14.49
CA GLU A 133 -47.14 -5.71 -15.86
C GLU A 133 -45.84 -4.91 -16.06
N ASP A 134 -45.78 -3.68 -15.56
CA ASP A 134 -44.57 -2.84 -15.60
C ASP A 134 -43.43 -3.49 -14.78
N PHE A 135 -43.76 -4.08 -13.63
CA PHE A 135 -42.80 -4.82 -12.82
C PHE A 135 -42.23 -6.03 -13.56
N LYS A 136 -43.06 -6.76 -14.30
CA LYS A 136 -42.60 -7.87 -15.14
C LYS A 136 -41.65 -7.42 -16.25
N GLU A 137 -41.87 -6.23 -16.83
CA GLU A 137 -40.98 -5.67 -17.84
C GLU A 137 -39.65 -5.20 -17.26
N ALA A 138 -39.67 -4.53 -16.11
CA ALA A 138 -38.46 -4.04 -15.43
C ALA A 138 -37.63 -5.15 -14.76
N HIS A 139 -38.30 -6.18 -14.23
CA HIS A 139 -37.70 -7.24 -13.42
C HIS A 139 -38.16 -8.64 -13.85
N PRO A 140 -37.88 -9.07 -15.10
CA PRO A 140 -38.35 -10.34 -15.64
C PRO A 140 -37.73 -11.58 -14.98
N ASP A 141 -36.64 -11.41 -14.22
CA ASP A 141 -35.94 -12.46 -13.50
C ASP A 141 -36.67 -12.88 -12.22
N ILE A 142 -37.29 -11.93 -11.52
CA ILE A 142 -38.02 -12.16 -10.27
C ILE A 142 -39.54 -12.09 -10.40
N ALA A 143 -40.06 -11.53 -11.50
CA ALA A 143 -41.50 -11.43 -11.70
C ALA A 143 -42.15 -12.81 -11.85
N ILE A 144 -43.34 -12.95 -11.26
CA ILE A 144 -44.14 -14.18 -11.38
C ILE A 144 -44.59 -14.31 -12.84
N ALA A 145 -44.15 -15.38 -13.51
CA ALA A 145 -44.45 -15.64 -14.91
C ALA A 145 -45.12 -17.02 -15.07
N PRO A 146 -46.43 -17.17 -14.79
CA PRO A 146 -47.10 -18.48 -14.75
C PRO A 146 -47.03 -19.26 -16.06
N LEU A 147 -46.90 -18.57 -17.19
CA LEU A 147 -46.81 -19.17 -18.52
C LEU A 147 -45.42 -19.72 -18.84
N ASP A 148 -44.37 -18.98 -18.46
CA ASP A 148 -42.98 -19.28 -18.82
C ASP A 148 -42.25 -20.06 -17.72
N LYS A 149 -42.59 -19.78 -16.45
CA LYS A 149 -41.99 -20.32 -15.23
C LYS A 149 -43.09 -20.55 -14.17
N PRO A 150 -43.87 -21.64 -14.26
CA PRO A 150 -44.92 -21.92 -13.29
C PRO A 150 -44.29 -22.25 -11.92
N THR A 151 -44.65 -21.46 -10.91
CA THR A 151 -44.24 -21.66 -9.51
C THR A 151 -45.47 -21.97 -8.65
N PHE A 152 -45.28 -22.72 -7.57
CA PHE A 152 -46.35 -23.09 -6.64
C PHE A 152 -46.62 -21.95 -5.66
N TRP A 153 -47.89 -21.65 -5.38
CA TRP A 153 -48.29 -20.66 -4.36
C TRP A 153 -47.79 -21.09 -2.98
N PRO A 154 -47.16 -20.24 -2.15
CA PRO A 154 -47.12 -18.76 -2.16
C PRO A 154 -46.07 -18.10 -3.06
N HIS A 155 -45.42 -18.84 -3.97
CA HIS A 155 -44.35 -18.38 -4.87
C HIS A 155 -43.04 -18.01 -4.16
N ASP A 156 -42.92 -18.34 -2.88
CA ASP A 156 -41.67 -18.25 -2.13
C ASP A 156 -40.71 -19.33 -2.58
N ALA A 157 -39.41 -19.00 -2.59
CA ALA A 157 -38.37 -19.92 -3.04
C ALA A 157 -38.43 -21.25 -2.27
N GLU A 158 -38.67 -21.22 -0.96
CA GLU A 158 -38.65 -22.38 -0.06
C GLU A 158 -39.74 -23.43 -0.36
N GLU A 159 -40.84 -22.98 -0.94
CA GLU A 159 -42.02 -23.79 -1.23
C GLU A 159 -41.99 -24.36 -2.65
N GLN A 160 -40.94 -24.05 -3.43
CA GLN A 160 -40.75 -24.60 -4.78
C GLN A 160 -40.12 -26.00 -4.71
N LEU A 161 -40.54 -26.88 -5.61
CA LEU A 161 -40.09 -28.28 -5.65
C LEU A 161 -38.58 -28.43 -5.91
N ASP A 162 -37.99 -27.46 -6.58
CA ASP A 162 -36.57 -27.38 -6.92
C ASP A 162 -35.74 -26.58 -5.90
N TYR A 163 -36.37 -26.12 -4.82
CA TYR A 163 -35.67 -25.42 -3.75
C TYR A 163 -34.61 -26.31 -3.10
N VAL A 164 -33.37 -25.80 -3.06
CA VAL A 164 -32.33 -26.43 -2.26
C VAL A 164 -31.85 -25.45 -1.21
N ASN A 165 -32.04 -25.83 0.05
CA ASN A 165 -31.65 -24.99 1.18
C ASN A 165 -30.12 -24.75 1.15
N PRO A 166 -29.67 -23.49 1.00
CA PRO A 166 -28.26 -23.17 0.86
C PRO A 166 -27.43 -23.49 2.12
N GLU A 167 -28.05 -23.48 3.30
CA GLU A 167 -27.39 -23.82 4.57
C GLU A 167 -27.17 -25.33 4.74
N LYS A 168 -28.07 -26.17 4.20
CA LYS A 168 -27.91 -27.63 4.24
C LYS A 168 -26.84 -28.13 3.25
N GLN A 169 -26.66 -27.47 2.11
CA GLN A 169 -25.60 -27.83 1.15
C GLN A 169 -24.19 -27.60 1.70
N ALA A 170 -24.00 -26.59 2.55
CA ALA A 170 -22.70 -26.28 3.14
C ALA A 170 -22.21 -27.33 4.16
N HIS A 171 -23.10 -28.18 4.68
CA HIS A 171 -22.79 -29.16 5.73
C HIS A 171 -22.63 -30.61 5.26
N SER A 172 -22.91 -30.94 4.00
CA SER A 172 -22.74 -32.30 3.47
C SER A 172 -21.37 -32.58 2.84
N GLY A 173 -20.41 -31.66 3.00
CA GLY A 173 -19.03 -31.78 2.55
C GLY A 173 -18.05 -32.05 3.70
N HIS A 174 -18.25 -33.13 4.45
CA HIS A 174 -17.27 -33.71 5.37
C HIS A 174 -17.20 -35.22 5.19
#